data_AF-A0A534VMJ3-F1
#
_entry.id   AF-A0A534VMJ3-F1
#
_cell.length_a   1.000
_cell.length_b   1.000
_cell.length_c   1.000
_cell.angle_alpha   90.00
_cell.angle_beta   90.00
_cell.angle_gamma   90.00
#
_symmetry.space_group_name_H-M   'P 1'
#
loop_
_entity.id
_entity.type
_entity.pdbx_description
1 polymer ?
#
loop_
_entity_poly.entity_id
_entity_poly.type
_entity_poly.pdbx_seq_one_letter_code
_entity_poly.pdbx_strand_id
1 'polypeptide(L)'
;MPSARHVSFVFAAAAAAALAIAPPAAARRTIRLKVPRFVVPPHTDREVCTFVRVPMKKALDLGGSVIVNIGGHGSFTTHHFLMWVYEGTDVDRFPPKGQLVDSKACLDFGPADTNRRTLIGGAQQPKLKTRLPAGLAQQIKPTVSGGQSVAGIILNSHWINGEDTPQKAAVKITLMAAPKHSVRQFLLPLFDVVANGFLNVPPMRRLGTGAVVLGEEKSVSWEWSPGARDFGSGLGGGAYPTGPACVVALTSHMHKRGALFTIEFLNGSTAVECADKGMMCLTATDYTDPPQVQFDPPLLVKVGQGLRYTCTHDNGVSDRPIKMGCEEQPGVIPGVDAATALFSGHGTTGAAKRCATDADCAGFGTGKCVPANLVFGFTSDDDMCIMPGAWYPANAAGSCDLSGMPLLN
;
A
#
# COMPACT_ATOMS: atom_id res chain seq x y z
N MET A 1 27.74 -44.40 72.64
CA MET A 1 27.59 -44.61 71.19
C MET A 1 26.23 -44.04 70.77
N PRO A 2 26.14 -43.30 69.65
CA PRO A 2 25.15 -42.25 69.48
C PRO A 2 23.89 -42.66 68.69
N SER A 3 22.77 -42.09 69.13
CA SER A 3 21.63 -41.51 68.40
C SER A 3 21.27 -42.07 67.00
N ALA A 4 20.16 -42.81 66.95
CA ALA A 4 19.45 -43.16 65.72
C ALA A 4 18.55 -41.99 65.28
N ARG A 5 18.79 -41.46 64.08
CA ARG A 5 17.95 -40.44 63.43
C ARG A 5 16.70 -41.08 62.82
N HIS A 6 15.53 -40.63 63.26
CA HIS A 6 14.27 -40.81 62.54
C HIS A 6 14.27 -39.93 61.28
N VAL A 7 14.01 -40.56 60.13
CA VAL A 7 13.70 -39.86 58.88
C VAL A 7 12.25 -40.20 58.54
N SER A 8 11.37 -39.21 58.75
CA SER A 8 9.98 -39.24 58.31
C SER A 8 9.91 -39.10 56.80
N PHE A 9 9.36 -40.10 56.12
CA PHE A 9 8.98 -39.98 54.71
C PHE A 9 7.63 -39.26 54.62
N VAL A 10 7.66 -38.00 54.15
CA VAL A 10 6.47 -37.25 53.74
C VAL A 10 6.07 -37.75 52.35
N PHE A 11 4.90 -38.38 52.24
CA PHE A 11 4.26 -38.65 50.96
C PHE A 11 3.81 -37.33 50.32
N ALA A 12 4.53 -36.87 49.30
CA ALA A 12 4.04 -35.82 48.41
C ALA A 12 3.13 -36.45 47.35
N ALA A 13 1.83 -36.23 47.48
CA ALA A 13 0.85 -36.55 46.44
C ALA A 13 1.07 -35.61 45.23
N ALA A 14 1.64 -36.13 44.14
CA ALA A 14 1.73 -35.41 42.89
C ALA A 14 0.35 -35.37 42.22
N ALA A 15 -0.31 -34.22 42.27
CA ALA A 15 -1.49 -33.94 41.47
C ALA A 15 -1.09 -33.87 39.99
N ALA A 16 -1.48 -34.88 39.21
CA ALA A 16 -1.36 -34.86 37.76
C ALA A 16 -2.37 -33.84 37.20
N ALA A 17 -1.90 -32.61 36.97
CA ALA A 17 -2.63 -31.64 36.16
C ALA A 17 -2.75 -32.20 34.75
N ALA A 18 -3.97 -32.60 34.37
CA ALA A 18 -4.31 -32.89 32.99
C ALA A 18 -4.12 -31.61 32.18
N LEU A 19 -2.97 -31.48 31.52
CA LEU A 19 -2.76 -30.53 30.43
C LEU A 19 -3.83 -30.84 29.38
N ALA A 20 -4.84 -29.97 29.29
CA ALA A 20 -5.72 -29.94 28.15
C ALA A 20 -4.86 -29.74 26.90
N ILE A 21 -4.64 -30.84 26.17
CA ILE A 21 -4.02 -30.79 24.85
C ILE A 21 -5.00 -29.99 24.00
N ALA A 22 -4.69 -28.71 23.79
CA ALA A 22 -5.40 -27.90 22.82
C ALA A 22 -5.40 -28.69 21.50
N PRO A 23 -6.56 -28.87 20.84
CA PRO A 23 -6.60 -29.58 19.58
C PRO A 23 -5.58 -28.94 18.63
N PRO A 24 -4.83 -29.74 17.85
CA PRO A 24 -3.86 -29.20 16.91
C PRO A 24 -4.58 -28.16 16.06
N ALA A 25 -4.05 -26.94 16.02
CA ALA A 25 -4.61 -25.85 15.22
C ALA A 25 -4.83 -26.41 13.82
N ALA A 26 -6.11 -26.66 13.46
CA ALA A 26 -6.45 -27.28 12.19
C ALA A 26 -5.68 -26.53 11.10
N ALA A 27 -4.85 -27.26 10.34
CA ALA A 27 -3.88 -26.65 9.43
C ALA A 27 -4.60 -25.59 8.58
N ARG A 28 -4.30 -24.32 8.85
CA ARG A 28 -4.98 -23.20 8.18
C ARG A 28 -4.76 -23.38 6.68
N ARG A 29 -5.83 -23.29 5.88
CA ARG A 29 -5.71 -23.33 4.43
C ARG A 29 -4.76 -22.22 4.00
N THR A 30 -3.71 -22.58 3.27
CA THR A 30 -2.75 -21.62 2.72
C THR A 30 -2.79 -21.62 1.20
N ILE A 31 -2.55 -20.47 0.60
CA ILE A 31 -2.40 -20.31 -0.85
C ILE A 31 -1.04 -19.70 -1.09
N ARG A 32 -0.25 -20.33 -1.95
CA ARG A 32 1.09 -19.87 -2.31
C ARG A 32 1.07 -19.27 -3.72
N LEU A 33 1.47 -18.02 -3.83
CA LEU A 33 1.58 -17.29 -5.09
C LEU A 33 3.04 -16.86 -5.28
N LYS A 34 3.38 -16.51 -6.52
CA LYS A 34 4.69 -15.92 -6.83
C LYS A 34 4.59 -14.98 -8.01
N VAL A 35 5.39 -13.93 -7.96
CA VAL A 35 5.82 -13.22 -9.18
C VAL A 35 7.01 -14.01 -9.73
N PRO A 36 6.99 -14.46 -11.00
CA PRO A 36 8.13 -15.10 -11.64
C PRO A 36 9.39 -14.24 -11.55
N ARG A 37 10.56 -14.85 -11.72
CA ARG A 37 11.81 -14.08 -11.79
C ARG A 37 11.80 -13.18 -13.03
N PHE A 38 12.25 -11.94 -12.87
CA PHE A 38 12.41 -10.99 -13.95
C PHE A 38 13.67 -10.17 -13.79
N VAL A 39 14.14 -9.59 -14.90
CA VAL A 39 15.35 -8.76 -14.95
C VAL A 39 14.96 -7.29 -14.86
N VAL A 40 15.59 -6.54 -13.98
CA VAL A 40 15.49 -5.08 -13.94
C VAL A 40 16.76 -4.52 -14.56
N PRO A 41 16.69 -3.82 -15.70
CA PRO A 41 17.87 -3.23 -16.33
C PRO A 41 18.61 -2.24 -15.41
N PRO A 42 19.91 -1.97 -15.64
CA PRO A 42 20.67 -0.95 -14.91
C PRO A 42 19.99 0.41 -14.96
N HIS A 43 20.04 1.18 -13.87
CA HIS A 43 19.54 2.56 -13.80
C HIS A 43 18.07 2.75 -14.21
N THR A 44 17.28 1.70 -14.06
CA THR A 44 15.86 1.70 -14.40
C THR A 44 14.97 1.53 -13.20
N ASP A 45 13.74 1.98 -13.41
CA ASP A 45 12.62 1.68 -12.56
C ASP A 45 11.64 0.81 -13.35
N ARG A 46 11.41 -0.42 -12.89
CA ARG A 46 10.62 -1.41 -13.62
C ARG A 46 9.46 -1.91 -12.78
N GLU A 47 8.26 -1.72 -13.31
CA GLU A 47 7.02 -2.22 -12.73
C GLU A 47 6.40 -3.28 -13.64
N VAL A 48 6.19 -4.48 -13.09
CA VAL A 48 5.63 -5.62 -13.81
C VAL A 48 4.36 -6.14 -13.14
N CYS A 49 3.45 -6.60 -13.98
CA CYS A 49 2.19 -7.20 -13.61
C CYS A 49 2.13 -8.66 -14.07
N THR A 50 1.62 -9.54 -13.21
CA THR A 50 1.25 -10.91 -13.59
C THR A 50 -0.08 -11.27 -12.96
N PHE A 51 -0.82 -12.16 -13.62
CA PHE A 51 -2.10 -12.62 -13.15
C PHE A 51 -2.04 -14.07 -12.66
N VAL A 52 -2.73 -14.36 -11.57
CA VAL A 52 -2.87 -15.72 -11.03
C VAL A 52 -4.35 -16.05 -10.86
N ARG A 53 -4.79 -17.09 -11.56
CA ARG A 53 -6.10 -17.72 -11.35
C ARG A 53 -5.97 -18.71 -10.19
N VAL A 54 -6.71 -18.48 -9.12
CA VAL A 54 -6.78 -19.37 -7.97
C VAL A 54 -8.11 -20.13 -8.01
N PRO A 55 -8.12 -21.45 -8.28
CA PRO A 55 -9.35 -22.23 -8.26
C PRO A 55 -10.02 -22.15 -6.88
N MET A 56 -11.27 -21.66 -6.83
CA MET A 56 -12.03 -21.62 -5.58
C MET A 56 -13.53 -21.70 -5.86
N LYS A 57 -14.23 -22.55 -5.11
CA LYS A 57 -15.70 -22.69 -5.21
C LYS A 57 -16.48 -21.82 -4.23
N LYS A 58 -15.80 -21.38 -3.16
CA LYS A 58 -16.36 -20.56 -2.07
C LYS A 58 -15.36 -19.46 -1.76
N ALA A 59 -15.86 -18.37 -1.20
CA ALA A 59 -15.03 -17.28 -0.71
C ALA A 59 -13.96 -17.80 0.27
N LEU A 60 -12.82 -17.11 0.29
CA LEU A 60 -11.77 -17.29 1.28
C LEU A 60 -11.77 -16.07 2.19
N ASP A 61 -11.90 -16.30 3.49
CA ASP A 61 -11.63 -15.27 4.49
C ASP A 61 -10.12 -15.27 4.76
N LEU A 62 -9.44 -14.26 4.22
CA LEU A 62 -8.01 -14.04 4.41
C LEU A 62 -7.78 -13.52 5.84
N GLY A 63 -6.99 -14.24 6.63
CA GLY A 63 -6.60 -13.84 7.99
C GLY A 63 -5.20 -13.24 8.07
N GLY A 64 -4.45 -13.21 6.96
CA GLY A 64 -3.13 -12.61 6.89
C GLY A 64 -2.30 -13.10 5.71
N SER A 65 -1.11 -12.53 5.57
CA SER A 65 -0.18 -12.82 4.48
C SER A 65 1.28 -12.84 4.95
N VAL A 66 2.14 -13.48 4.17
CA VAL A 66 3.60 -13.32 4.21
C VAL A 66 4.05 -13.00 2.81
N ILE A 67 4.74 -11.87 2.66
CA ILE A 67 5.30 -11.41 1.39
C ILE A 67 6.81 -11.32 1.56
N VAL A 68 7.55 -11.88 0.60
CA VAL A 68 9.01 -11.85 0.56
C VAL A 68 9.45 -11.36 -0.81
N ASN A 69 10.01 -10.16 -0.85
CA ASN A 69 10.67 -9.56 -1.99
C ASN A 69 12.11 -10.10 -2.06
N ILE A 70 12.46 -10.74 -3.18
CA ILE A 70 13.70 -11.49 -3.34
C ILE A 70 14.59 -10.79 -4.36
N GLY A 71 15.83 -10.52 -3.96
CA GLY A 71 16.87 -9.98 -4.83
C GLY A 71 17.48 -8.69 -4.32
N GLY A 72 16.82 -7.98 -3.41
CA GLY A 72 17.25 -6.65 -2.97
C GLY A 72 18.62 -6.66 -2.26
N HIS A 73 19.47 -5.72 -2.66
CA HIS A 73 20.79 -5.42 -2.10
C HIS A 73 21.27 -4.07 -2.62
N GLY A 74 22.06 -3.33 -1.84
CA GLY A 74 22.63 -2.05 -2.28
C GLY A 74 21.54 -1.07 -2.74
N SER A 75 21.70 -0.54 -3.95
CA SER A 75 20.74 0.36 -4.61
C SER A 75 19.69 -0.38 -5.47
N PHE A 76 19.73 -1.72 -5.49
CA PHE A 76 18.68 -2.55 -6.06
C PHE A 76 17.68 -2.95 -4.97
N THR A 77 16.47 -2.39 -5.04
CA THR A 77 15.46 -2.59 -3.99
C THR A 77 14.05 -2.69 -4.56
N THR A 78 13.17 -3.34 -3.81
CA THR A 78 11.73 -3.26 -4.06
C THR A 78 11.27 -1.84 -3.73
N HIS A 79 10.55 -1.21 -4.66
CA HIS A 79 9.83 0.03 -4.38
C HIS A 79 8.51 -0.29 -3.67
N HIS A 80 7.74 -1.22 -4.25
CA HIS A 80 6.62 -1.88 -3.59
C HIS A 80 6.25 -3.19 -4.29
N PHE A 81 5.51 -4.02 -3.55
CA PHE A 81 4.70 -5.09 -4.08
C PHE A 81 3.25 -4.87 -3.66
N LEU A 82 2.30 -5.01 -4.59
CA LEU A 82 0.87 -4.92 -4.31
C LEU A 82 0.15 -6.17 -4.87
N MET A 83 -0.91 -6.57 -4.19
CA MET A 83 -1.75 -7.68 -4.58
C MET A 83 -3.21 -7.27 -4.56
N TRP A 84 -3.87 -7.42 -5.70
CA TRP A 84 -5.27 -7.03 -5.88
C TRP A 84 -6.11 -8.26 -6.22
N VAL A 85 -7.30 -8.36 -5.63
CA VAL A 85 -8.33 -9.26 -6.11
C VAL A 85 -9.13 -8.54 -7.18
N TYR A 86 -9.22 -9.15 -8.35
CA TYR A 86 -10.08 -8.68 -9.42
C TYR A 86 -11.54 -9.04 -9.11
N GLU A 87 -12.42 -8.04 -9.21
CA GLU A 87 -13.85 -8.10 -8.91
C GLU A 87 -14.71 -7.77 -10.13
N GLY A 88 -14.08 -7.63 -11.30
CA GLY A 88 -14.76 -7.56 -12.58
C GLY A 88 -15.24 -8.94 -13.06
N THR A 89 -15.64 -9.01 -14.32
CA THR A 89 -16.32 -10.19 -14.88
C THR A 89 -15.54 -10.96 -15.95
N ASP A 90 -14.53 -10.35 -16.58
CA ASP A 90 -13.82 -10.90 -17.73
C ASP A 90 -12.42 -11.43 -17.36
N VAL A 91 -12.41 -12.46 -16.54
CA VAL A 91 -11.18 -13.07 -16.02
C VAL A 91 -10.30 -13.69 -17.12
N ASP A 92 -10.88 -13.98 -18.29
CA ASP A 92 -10.23 -14.71 -19.38
C ASP A 92 -9.40 -13.78 -20.28
N ARG A 93 -9.66 -12.47 -20.25
CA ARG A 93 -8.82 -11.45 -20.91
C ARG A 93 -7.51 -11.13 -20.21
N PHE A 94 -7.29 -11.64 -18.99
CA PHE A 94 -5.98 -11.52 -18.36
C PHE A 94 -4.94 -12.43 -19.02
N PRO A 95 -3.68 -11.98 -19.10
CA PRO A 95 -2.59 -12.80 -19.62
C PRO A 95 -2.50 -14.20 -19.01
N PRO A 96 -1.97 -15.19 -19.76
CA PRO A 96 -1.74 -16.52 -19.27
C PRO A 96 -0.81 -16.54 -18.04
N LYS A 97 -0.94 -17.59 -17.24
CA LYS A 97 -0.20 -17.75 -15.99
C LYS A 97 1.31 -17.65 -16.22
N GLY A 98 1.95 -16.77 -15.45
CA GLY A 98 3.41 -16.60 -15.47
C GLY A 98 3.91 -15.65 -16.54
N GLN A 99 3.05 -15.12 -17.41
CA GLN A 99 3.40 -14.00 -18.27
C GLN A 99 3.52 -12.74 -17.44
N LEU A 100 4.65 -12.05 -17.61
CA LEU A 100 4.91 -10.74 -17.05
C LEU A 100 4.63 -9.69 -18.13
N VAL A 101 3.95 -8.62 -17.73
CA VAL A 101 3.66 -7.47 -18.59
C VAL A 101 4.19 -6.23 -17.88
N ASP A 102 4.99 -5.42 -18.56
CA ASP A 102 5.37 -4.09 -18.10
C ASP A 102 4.13 -3.20 -18.18
N SER A 103 3.61 -2.79 -17.02
CA SER A 103 2.36 -2.05 -16.91
C SER A 103 2.36 -1.25 -15.61
N LYS A 104 2.19 0.08 -15.74
CA LYS A 104 2.26 1.00 -14.61
C LYS A 104 1.01 0.86 -13.75
N ALA A 105 1.18 0.64 -12.45
CA ALA A 105 0.12 0.36 -11.50
C ALA A 105 -0.86 -0.77 -11.93
N CYS A 106 -0.49 -1.61 -12.91
CA CYS A 106 -1.37 -2.59 -13.54
C CYS A 106 -2.72 -2.03 -14.04
N LEU A 107 -2.78 -0.76 -14.49
CA LEU A 107 -4.04 -0.13 -14.90
C LEU A 107 -4.47 -0.50 -16.33
N ASP A 108 -3.51 -0.72 -17.22
CA ASP A 108 -3.67 -1.16 -18.62
C ASP A 108 -3.45 -2.67 -18.77
N PHE A 109 -3.53 -3.42 -17.66
CA PHE A 109 -3.28 -4.85 -17.61
C PHE A 109 -4.59 -5.65 -17.62
N GLY A 110 -4.88 -6.35 -18.72
CA GLY A 110 -6.05 -7.23 -18.82
C GLY A 110 -7.31 -6.54 -19.37
N PRO A 111 -8.53 -6.89 -18.91
CA PRO A 111 -9.78 -6.35 -19.44
C PRO A 111 -9.99 -4.85 -19.11
N ALA A 112 -10.93 -4.22 -19.82
CA ALA A 112 -11.27 -2.81 -19.60
C ALA A 112 -11.79 -2.51 -18.19
N ASP A 113 -12.32 -3.52 -17.48
CA ASP A 113 -12.81 -3.40 -16.13
C ASP A 113 -11.77 -3.85 -15.07
N THR A 114 -10.48 -3.96 -15.41
CA THR A 114 -9.39 -4.33 -14.48
C THR A 114 -9.38 -3.51 -13.19
N ASN A 115 -9.80 -2.25 -13.25
CA ASN A 115 -9.84 -1.36 -12.08
C ASN A 115 -10.99 -1.67 -11.11
N ARG A 116 -11.91 -2.58 -11.47
CA ARG A 116 -12.80 -3.22 -10.51
C ARG A 116 -11.99 -4.26 -9.72
N ARG A 117 -11.24 -3.78 -8.74
CA ARG A 117 -10.33 -4.59 -7.94
C ARG A 117 -10.19 -4.02 -6.54
N THR A 118 -9.88 -4.92 -5.60
CA THR A 118 -9.69 -4.56 -4.19
C THR A 118 -8.29 -4.94 -3.74
N LEU A 119 -7.58 -4.02 -3.07
CA LEU A 119 -6.26 -4.26 -2.50
C LEU A 119 -6.39 -5.26 -1.34
N ILE A 120 -5.67 -6.38 -1.42
CA ILE A 120 -5.71 -7.42 -0.37
C ILE A 120 -4.36 -7.62 0.34
N GLY A 121 -3.40 -6.74 0.05
CA GLY A 121 -2.11 -6.69 0.72
C GLY A 121 -1.01 -6.14 -0.17
N GLY A 122 0.10 -5.79 0.45
CA GLY A 122 1.30 -5.30 -0.21
C GLY A 122 2.49 -5.33 0.74
N ALA A 123 3.66 -4.97 0.24
CA ALA A 123 4.87 -4.80 1.03
C ALA A 123 5.85 -3.86 0.31
N GLN A 124 6.33 -2.83 1.00
CA GLN A 124 7.49 -2.05 0.56
C GLN A 124 8.80 -2.65 1.08
N GLN A 125 8.75 -3.30 2.25
CA GLN A 125 9.91 -3.97 2.85
C GLN A 125 10.37 -5.23 2.09
N PRO A 126 11.62 -5.67 2.29
CA PRO A 126 12.10 -6.98 1.81
C PRO A 126 11.23 -8.16 2.27
N LYS A 127 10.65 -8.06 3.47
CA LYS A 127 9.73 -9.07 4.01
C LYS A 127 8.72 -8.43 4.94
N LEU A 128 7.44 -8.69 4.67
CA LEU A 128 6.35 -8.30 5.55
C LEU A 128 5.49 -9.52 5.90
N LYS A 129 5.16 -9.63 7.18
CA LYS A 129 4.21 -10.61 7.70
C LYS A 129 3.05 -9.86 8.34
N THR A 130 1.87 -10.03 7.75
CA THR A 130 0.63 -9.43 8.25
C THR A 130 -0.24 -10.49 8.87
N ARG A 131 -0.76 -10.22 10.07
CA ARG A 131 -1.83 -10.98 10.71
C ARG A 131 -2.94 -10.01 11.01
N LEU A 132 -4.15 -10.31 10.55
CA LEU A 132 -5.31 -9.50 10.89
C LEU A 132 -5.72 -9.75 12.35
N PRO A 133 -6.29 -8.74 13.03
CA PRO A 133 -6.78 -8.90 14.40
C PRO A 133 -7.79 -10.05 14.53
N ALA A 134 -7.90 -10.62 15.74
CA ALA A 134 -8.89 -11.66 16.01
C ALA A 134 -10.30 -11.15 15.70
N GLY A 135 -11.15 -12.00 15.12
CA GLY A 135 -12.49 -11.59 14.70
C GLY A 135 -12.56 -10.98 13.29
N LEU A 136 -11.42 -10.62 12.69
CA LEU A 136 -11.37 -9.91 11.41
C LEU A 136 -10.76 -10.76 10.30
N ALA A 137 -11.27 -10.57 9.09
CA ALA A 137 -10.71 -11.12 7.86
C ALA A 137 -10.94 -10.17 6.69
N GLN A 138 -10.22 -10.35 5.58
CA GLN A 138 -10.59 -9.74 4.31
C GLN A 138 -11.15 -10.81 3.39
N GLN A 139 -12.29 -10.56 2.75
CA GLN A 139 -12.95 -11.59 1.95
C GLN A 139 -12.44 -11.58 0.51
N ILE A 140 -11.99 -12.75 0.03
CA ILE A 140 -11.63 -12.99 -1.37
C ILE A 140 -12.76 -13.82 -1.99
N LYS A 141 -13.51 -13.22 -2.91
CA LYS A 141 -14.64 -13.86 -3.60
C LYS A 141 -14.19 -14.46 -4.94
N PRO A 142 -14.73 -15.62 -5.36
CA PRO A 142 -14.57 -16.07 -6.73
C PRO A 142 -15.39 -15.24 -7.70
N THR A 143 -14.83 -15.06 -8.89
CA THR A 143 -15.55 -14.73 -10.13
C THR A 143 -15.82 -16.01 -10.89
N VAL A 144 -17.02 -16.13 -11.47
CA VAL A 144 -17.38 -17.24 -12.37
C VAL A 144 -17.21 -16.77 -13.82
N SER A 145 -16.37 -17.45 -14.60
CA SER A 145 -16.22 -17.23 -16.03
C SER A 145 -16.03 -18.57 -16.74
N GLY A 146 -16.67 -18.76 -17.89
CA GLY A 146 -16.51 -19.97 -18.71
C GLY A 146 -16.76 -21.29 -17.97
N GLY A 147 -17.63 -21.31 -16.96
CA GLY A 147 -17.89 -22.48 -16.12
C GLY A 147 -16.83 -22.77 -15.05
N GLN A 148 -15.77 -21.96 -14.96
CA GLN A 148 -14.76 -22.02 -13.91
C GLN A 148 -15.03 -20.97 -12.84
N SER A 149 -14.88 -21.37 -11.57
CA SER A 149 -14.97 -20.46 -10.42
C SER A 149 -13.56 -20.24 -9.88
N VAL A 150 -13.07 -19.00 -9.98
CA VAL A 150 -11.69 -18.63 -9.66
C VAL A 150 -11.65 -17.29 -8.94
N ALA A 151 -10.73 -17.10 -8.01
CA ALA A 151 -10.29 -15.75 -7.64
C ALA A 151 -9.19 -15.31 -8.61
N GLY A 152 -9.42 -14.18 -9.27
CA GLY A 152 -8.40 -13.52 -10.07
C GLY A 152 -7.52 -12.66 -9.17
N ILE A 153 -6.22 -12.92 -9.13
CA ILE A 153 -5.28 -12.14 -8.32
C ILE A 153 -4.26 -11.47 -9.24
N ILE A 154 -4.23 -10.14 -9.24
CA ILE A 154 -3.24 -9.32 -9.93
C ILE A 154 -2.08 -9.10 -8.96
N LEU A 155 -0.87 -9.47 -9.39
CA LEU A 155 0.36 -9.26 -8.64
C LEU A 155 1.15 -8.16 -9.33
N ASN A 156 1.39 -7.06 -8.62
CA ASN A 156 2.10 -5.88 -9.08
C ASN A 156 3.44 -5.79 -8.35
N SER A 157 4.55 -5.82 -9.08
CA SER A 157 5.89 -5.77 -8.50
C SER A 157 6.69 -4.64 -9.12
N HIS A 158 7.15 -3.72 -8.28
CA HIS A 158 7.84 -2.50 -8.68
C HIS A 158 9.22 -2.47 -8.05
N TRP A 159 10.26 -2.40 -8.86
CA TRP A 159 11.65 -2.49 -8.43
C TRP A 159 12.49 -1.38 -9.05
N ILE A 160 13.35 -0.81 -8.23
CA ILE A 160 14.36 0.17 -8.62
C ILE A 160 15.70 -0.54 -8.69
N ASN A 161 16.44 -0.32 -9.78
CA ASN A 161 17.81 -0.78 -9.92
C ASN A 161 18.74 0.42 -10.13
N GLY A 162 19.40 0.86 -9.08
CA GLY A 162 20.47 1.86 -9.16
C GLY A 162 21.85 1.30 -9.52
N GLU A 163 21.97 -0.03 -9.71
CA GLU A 163 23.24 -0.68 -10.03
C GLU A 163 23.59 -0.53 -11.51
N ASP A 164 24.88 -0.66 -11.84
CA ASP A 164 25.39 -0.63 -13.23
C ASP A 164 25.09 -1.92 -14.02
N THR A 165 24.61 -2.97 -13.36
CA THR A 165 24.34 -4.27 -13.98
C THR A 165 22.87 -4.67 -13.87
N PRO A 166 22.34 -5.45 -14.84
CA PRO A 166 20.98 -5.96 -14.74
C PRO A 166 20.80 -6.85 -13.51
N GLN A 167 19.77 -6.59 -12.73
CA GLN A 167 19.47 -7.32 -11.50
C GLN A 167 18.26 -8.23 -11.65
N LYS A 168 18.09 -9.22 -10.76
CA LYS A 168 16.97 -10.17 -10.80
C LYS A 168 16.08 -10.06 -9.58
N ALA A 169 14.80 -9.78 -9.83
CA ALA A 169 13.76 -9.69 -8.81
C ALA A 169 12.82 -10.90 -8.86
N ALA A 170 12.21 -11.24 -7.73
CA ALA A 170 11.05 -12.12 -7.63
C ALA A 170 10.28 -11.85 -6.33
N VAL A 171 9.04 -12.33 -6.24
CA VAL A 171 8.23 -12.22 -5.02
C VAL A 171 7.63 -13.57 -4.67
N LYS A 172 7.70 -13.96 -3.39
CA LYS A 172 6.97 -15.11 -2.83
C LYS A 172 5.87 -14.62 -1.91
N ILE A 173 4.66 -15.13 -2.10
CA ILE A 173 3.49 -14.78 -1.30
C ILE A 173 2.89 -16.04 -0.69
N THR A 174 2.58 -15.98 0.60
CA THR A 174 1.75 -16.98 1.29
C THR A 174 0.54 -16.29 1.90
N LEU A 175 -0.65 -16.64 1.43
CA LEU A 175 -1.92 -16.22 2.01
C LEU A 175 -2.39 -17.26 3.02
N MET A 176 -2.89 -16.80 4.16
CA MET A 176 -3.32 -17.65 5.26
C MET A 176 -4.80 -17.40 5.53
N ALA A 177 -5.62 -18.45 5.47
CA ALA A 177 -7.02 -18.36 5.85
C ALA A 177 -7.18 -17.97 7.33
N ALA A 178 -8.25 -17.23 7.64
CA ALA A 178 -8.72 -17.06 9.00
C ALA A 178 -9.14 -18.42 9.60
N PRO A 179 -9.08 -18.59 10.93
CA PRO A 179 -9.65 -19.76 11.58
C PRO A 179 -11.14 -19.91 11.24
N LYS A 180 -11.64 -21.16 11.19
CA LYS A 180 -13.08 -21.41 11.08
C LYS A 180 -13.79 -20.87 12.31
N HIS A 181 -15.04 -20.43 12.16
CA HIS A 181 -15.89 -19.96 13.27
C HIS A 181 -15.21 -18.87 14.11
N SER A 182 -14.48 -17.98 13.44
CA SER A 182 -13.73 -16.91 14.11
C SER A 182 -13.98 -15.54 13.53
N VAL A 183 -14.43 -15.45 12.28
CA VAL A 183 -14.65 -14.17 11.61
C VAL A 183 -15.99 -13.61 12.03
N ARG A 184 -15.99 -12.34 12.45
CA ARG A 184 -17.18 -11.58 12.86
C ARG A 184 -17.40 -10.34 12.01
N GLN A 185 -16.34 -9.85 11.35
CA GLN A 185 -16.43 -8.71 10.45
C GLN A 185 -15.35 -8.77 9.37
N PHE A 186 -15.67 -8.20 8.20
CA PHE A 186 -14.73 -8.08 7.08
C PHE A 186 -14.07 -6.70 7.04
N LEU A 187 -12.76 -6.70 6.80
CA LEU A 187 -11.98 -5.49 6.54
C LEU A 187 -12.17 -5.02 5.11
N LEU A 188 -12.19 -3.71 4.96
CA LEU A 188 -12.14 -2.97 3.72
C LEU A 188 -10.81 -2.19 3.67
N PRO A 189 -10.23 -2.00 2.48
CA PRO A 189 -9.03 -1.18 2.35
C PRO A 189 -9.37 0.27 2.71
N LEU A 190 -8.51 0.87 3.52
CA LEU A 190 -8.35 2.32 3.54
C LEU A 190 -7.22 2.59 2.54
N PHE A 191 -7.52 3.27 1.44
CA PHE A 191 -6.51 3.57 0.43
C PHE A 191 -6.84 4.93 -0.17
N ASP A 192 -6.47 5.99 0.54
CA ASP A 192 -6.77 7.35 0.12
C ASP A 192 -5.68 7.90 -0.79
N VAL A 193 -6.08 8.41 -1.95
CA VAL A 193 -5.19 8.85 -3.02
C VAL A 193 -5.46 10.28 -3.48
N VAL A 194 -6.37 11.01 -2.82
CA VAL A 194 -6.90 12.27 -3.35
C VAL A 194 -5.84 13.38 -3.34
N ALA A 195 -4.95 13.42 -2.33
CA ALA A 195 -3.89 14.43 -2.24
C ALA A 195 -2.94 14.41 -3.45
N ASN A 196 -2.80 13.25 -4.13
CA ASN A 196 -2.05 13.14 -5.39
C ASN A 196 -2.52 14.17 -6.43
N GLY A 197 -3.82 14.46 -6.48
CA GLY A 197 -4.41 15.40 -7.43
C GLY A 197 -3.82 16.80 -7.39
N PHE A 198 -3.26 17.20 -6.24
CA PHE A 198 -2.78 18.55 -5.96
C PHE A 198 -1.26 18.66 -5.87
N LEU A 199 -0.55 17.55 -6.11
CA LEU A 199 0.91 17.54 -6.02
C LEU A 199 1.53 18.33 -7.17
N ASN A 200 2.20 19.43 -6.84
CA ASN A 200 2.92 20.27 -7.78
C ASN A 200 4.06 21.04 -7.10
N VAL A 201 5.26 20.44 -7.09
CA VAL A 201 6.45 20.99 -6.44
C VAL A 201 7.47 21.43 -7.50
N PRO A 202 7.69 22.75 -7.66
CA PRO A 202 8.67 23.25 -8.62
C PRO A 202 10.09 22.75 -8.34
N PRO A 203 10.90 22.48 -9.37
CA PRO A 203 12.27 22.03 -9.18
C PRO A 203 13.14 23.16 -8.67
N MET A 204 14.10 22.86 -7.79
CA MET A 204 15.14 23.81 -7.39
C MET A 204 15.88 24.37 -8.61
N ARG A 205 15.88 25.68 -8.79
CA ARG A 205 16.71 26.39 -9.77
C ARG A 205 17.61 27.39 -9.06
N ARG A 206 18.91 27.34 -9.39
CA ARG A 206 19.86 28.39 -9.04
C ARG A 206 19.86 29.42 -10.15
N LEU A 207 19.32 30.61 -9.89
CA LEU A 207 19.50 31.74 -10.80
C LEU A 207 20.94 32.26 -10.65
N GLY A 208 21.61 32.49 -11.79
CA GLY A 208 23.02 32.90 -11.82
C GLY A 208 23.28 34.19 -11.03
N THR A 209 24.45 34.28 -10.41
CA THR A 209 25.00 35.43 -9.64
C THR A 209 24.39 35.72 -8.26
N GLY A 210 23.79 34.72 -7.59
CA GLY A 210 23.76 34.72 -6.13
C GLY A 210 22.46 35.16 -5.45
N ALA A 211 21.31 35.15 -6.12
CA ALA A 211 20.03 35.18 -5.41
C ALA A 211 18.86 34.57 -6.20
N VAL A 212 17.98 33.95 -5.41
CA VAL A 212 16.71 33.26 -5.71
C VAL A 212 16.85 31.78 -6.11
N VAL A 213 16.58 30.93 -5.12
CA VAL A 213 16.21 29.52 -5.27
C VAL A 213 14.74 29.50 -5.69
N LEU A 214 14.43 29.17 -6.95
CA LEU A 214 13.08 28.77 -7.30
C LEU A 214 12.98 27.29 -6.94
N GLY A 215 12.57 26.96 -5.73
CA GLY A 215 12.50 25.59 -5.22
C GLY A 215 12.06 25.67 -3.78
N GLU A 216 10.94 25.04 -3.47
CA GLU A 216 10.37 25.04 -2.14
C GLU A 216 9.95 23.61 -1.78
N GLU A 217 10.10 23.25 -0.52
CA GLU A 217 9.37 22.10 -0.01
C GLU A 217 7.88 22.46 0.02
N LYS A 218 7.03 21.58 -0.52
CA LYS A 218 5.58 21.76 -0.46
C LYS A 218 4.91 20.60 0.21
N SER A 219 3.89 20.95 1.00
CA SER A 219 2.99 19.97 1.57
C SER A 219 1.68 19.91 0.78
N VAL A 220 1.20 18.70 0.53
CA VAL A 220 -0.18 18.44 0.10
C VAL A 220 -0.88 17.62 1.18
N SER A 221 -2.16 17.85 1.37
CA SER A 221 -2.94 17.15 2.37
C SER A 221 -4.35 16.86 1.91
N TRP A 222 -4.96 15.85 2.51
CA TRP A 222 -6.36 15.54 2.31
C TRP A 222 -6.97 14.91 3.57
N GLU A 223 -8.28 15.02 3.69
CA GLU A 223 -9.05 14.52 4.83
C GLU A 223 -9.92 13.34 4.41
N TRP A 224 -9.61 12.18 4.96
CA TRP A 224 -10.47 11.02 4.88
C TRP A 224 -11.44 11.04 6.07
N SER A 225 -12.74 10.89 5.82
CA SER A 225 -13.73 10.85 6.91
C SER A 225 -14.97 10.03 6.58
N PRO A 226 -15.54 9.31 7.56
CA PRO A 226 -16.86 8.69 7.45
C PRO A 226 -17.97 9.69 7.12
N GLY A 227 -18.78 9.35 6.13
CA GLY A 227 -19.91 10.18 5.67
C GLY A 227 -19.52 11.33 4.74
N ALA A 228 -18.23 11.54 4.47
CA ALA A 228 -17.80 12.49 3.47
C ALA A 228 -18.03 11.98 2.04
N ARG A 229 -18.01 12.92 1.09
CA ARG A 229 -18.07 12.59 -0.33
C ARG A 229 -16.79 11.86 -0.72
N ASP A 230 -16.96 10.68 -1.31
CA ASP A 230 -15.85 9.89 -1.82
C ASP A 230 -15.33 10.48 -3.14
N PHE A 231 -14.10 11.00 -3.11
CA PHE A 231 -13.37 11.46 -4.29
C PHE A 231 -12.27 10.48 -4.71
N GLY A 232 -11.91 9.52 -3.84
CA GLY A 232 -10.75 8.66 -4.02
C GLY A 232 -11.06 7.39 -4.81
N SER A 233 -12.24 6.79 -4.64
CA SER A 233 -12.55 5.48 -5.25
C SER A 233 -12.51 5.50 -6.78
N GLY A 234 -13.01 6.56 -7.40
CA GLY A 234 -12.93 6.75 -8.85
C GLY A 234 -11.51 6.94 -9.39
N LEU A 235 -10.55 7.26 -8.52
CA LEU A 235 -9.13 7.48 -8.84
C LEU A 235 -8.25 6.28 -8.49
N GLY A 236 -8.86 5.12 -8.21
CA GLY A 236 -8.14 3.90 -7.78
C GLY A 236 -7.96 3.76 -6.27
N GLY A 237 -8.61 4.65 -5.50
CA GLY A 237 -8.68 4.60 -4.03
C GLY A 237 -9.66 3.56 -3.48
N GLY A 238 -9.63 3.39 -2.16
CA GLY A 238 -10.63 2.62 -1.41
C GLY A 238 -11.89 3.46 -1.15
N ALA A 239 -13.06 2.81 -1.11
CA ALA A 239 -14.32 3.50 -0.84
C ALA A 239 -14.37 4.10 0.58
N TYR A 240 -14.99 5.27 0.70
CA TYR A 240 -15.19 5.90 2.00
C TYR A 240 -16.32 5.22 2.79
N PRO A 241 -16.26 5.21 4.14
CA PRO A 241 -17.35 4.73 4.96
C PRO A 241 -18.57 5.64 4.83
N THR A 242 -19.77 5.07 4.75
CA THR A 242 -21.02 5.85 4.84
C THR A 242 -21.45 6.16 6.27
N GLY A 243 -20.90 5.44 7.24
CA GLY A 243 -21.14 5.61 8.68
C GLY A 243 -19.86 5.32 9.48
N PRO A 244 -19.92 5.32 10.82
CA PRO A 244 -18.73 5.20 11.66
C PRO A 244 -17.85 4.00 11.31
N ALA A 245 -16.54 4.20 11.33
CA ALA A 245 -15.53 3.25 10.89
C ALA A 245 -14.56 2.91 12.02
N CYS A 246 -14.12 1.66 12.05
CA CYS A 246 -13.12 1.14 12.96
C CYS A 246 -11.83 0.90 12.18
N VAL A 247 -10.89 1.83 12.29
CA VAL A 247 -9.59 1.77 11.62
C VAL A 247 -8.68 0.85 12.41
N VAL A 248 -8.10 -0.17 11.76
CA VAL A 248 -7.26 -1.17 12.42
C VAL A 248 -5.78 -0.96 12.15
N ALA A 249 -5.43 -0.36 11.01
CA ALA A 249 -4.06 -0.11 10.64
C ALA A 249 -3.95 1.08 9.69
N LEU A 250 -2.83 1.78 9.79
CA LEU A 250 -2.43 2.88 8.91
C LEU A 250 -0.95 2.76 8.56
N THR A 251 -0.60 3.22 7.38
CA THR A 251 0.78 3.42 6.94
C THR A 251 0.84 4.63 6.01
N SER A 252 2.00 4.92 5.47
CA SER A 252 2.29 6.03 4.59
C SER A 252 2.88 5.51 3.29
N HIS A 253 2.66 6.23 2.19
CA HIS A 253 3.36 5.97 0.95
C HIS A 253 3.69 7.28 0.23
N MET A 254 4.99 7.45 -0.04
CA MET A 254 5.58 8.49 -0.87
C MET A 254 6.71 7.86 -1.70
N HIS A 255 7.27 8.61 -2.64
CA HIS A 255 8.47 8.24 -3.36
C HIS A 255 9.70 8.99 -2.81
N LYS A 256 10.83 8.90 -3.53
CA LYS A 256 12.15 9.37 -3.10
C LYS A 256 12.27 10.86 -2.81
N ARG A 257 11.28 11.67 -3.19
CA ARG A 257 11.24 13.11 -2.91
C ARG A 257 10.28 13.47 -1.77
N GLY A 258 9.54 12.51 -1.22
CA GLY A 258 8.80 12.66 0.03
C GLY A 258 9.74 12.85 1.22
N ALA A 259 9.64 13.99 1.88
CA ALA A 259 10.43 14.38 3.04
C ALA A 259 9.77 14.01 4.37
N LEU A 260 8.45 14.14 4.45
CA LEU A 260 7.68 13.88 5.66
C LEU A 260 6.26 13.47 5.29
N PHE A 261 5.78 12.42 5.93
CA PHE A 261 4.38 12.02 5.92
C PHE A 261 3.84 12.07 7.35
N THR A 262 2.68 12.67 7.55
CA THR A 262 1.98 12.66 8.84
C THR A 262 0.53 12.24 8.68
N ILE A 263 -0.05 11.67 9.74
CA ILE A 263 -1.49 11.47 9.87
C ILE A 263 -1.96 12.07 11.19
N GLU A 264 -2.88 13.02 11.13
CA GLU A 264 -3.58 13.61 12.28
C GLU A 264 -4.96 12.98 12.45
N PHE A 265 -5.41 12.81 13.70
CA PHE A 265 -6.81 12.50 13.98
C PHE A 265 -7.59 13.79 14.21
N LEU A 266 -8.74 13.91 13.54
CA LEU A 266 -9.56 15.12 13.55
C LEU A 266 -10.87 14.92 14.31
N ASN A 267 -11.26 15.94 15.07
CA ASN A 267 -12.62 16.13 15.55
C ASN A 267 -13.17 17.44 14.95
N GLY A 268 -14.02 17.32 13.92
CA GLY A 268 -14.29 18.44 13.01
C GLY A 268 -13.02 18.81 12.24
N SER A 269 -12.64 20.09 12.25
CA SER A 269 -11.40 20.58 11.63
C SER A 269 -10.18 20.57 12.57
N THR A 270 -10.39 20.26 13.85
CA THR A 270 -9.37 20.36 14.90
C THR A 270 -8.62 19.04 15.06
N ALA A 271 -7.29 19.08 14.99
CA ALA A 271 -6.45 17.95 15.32
C ALA A 271 -6.51 17.66 16.83
N VAL A 272 -6.67 16.40 17.19
CA VAL A 272 -6.76 15.91 18.57
C VAL A 272 -5.86 14.68 18.73
N GLU A 273 -5.67 14.23 19.97
CA GLU A 273 -4.89 13.02 20.23
C GLU A 273 -5.48 11.80 19.52
N CYS A 274 -4.63 11.07 18.82
CA CYS A 274 -4.94 9.85 18.10
C CYS A 274 -4.70 8.63 19.01
N ALA A 275 -5.72 8.31 19.81
CA ALA A 275 -5.66 7.20 20.77
C ALA A 275 -4.38 7.27 21.64
N ASP A 276 -3.63 6.17 21.73
CA ASP A 276 -2.37 6.07 22.47
C ASP A 276 -1.14 6.56 21.68
N LYS A 277 -1.33 7.15 20.48
CA LYS A 277 -0.24 7.57 19.57
C LYS A 277 0.15 9.04 19.74
N GLY A 278 -0.56 9.80 20.57
CA GLY A 278 -0.36 11.25 20.73
C GLY A 278 -1.01 12.05 19.60
N MET A 279 -0.53 13.28 19.33
CA MET A 279 -1.17 14.18 18.35
C MET A 279 -1.11 13.67 16.89
N MET A 280 -0.09 12.87 16.56
CA MET A 280 0.06 12.26 15.24
C MET A 280 -0.22 10.76 15.36
N CYS A 281 -1.19 10.26 14.60
CA CYS A 281 -1.40 8.82 14.46
C CYS A 281 -0.16 8.12 13.88
N LEU A 282 0.52 8.79 12.95
CA LEU A 282 1.70 8.31 12.25
C LEU A 282 2.57 9.48 11.82
N THR A 283 3.89 9.30 11.92
CA THR A 283 4.90 10.15 11.30
C THR A 283 5.90 9.26 10.58
N ALA A 284 6.25 9.58 9.34
CA ALA A 284 7.22 8.83 8.55
C ALA A 284 8.10 9.77 7.71
N THR A 285 9.40 9.52 7.71
CA THR A 285 10.39 10.22 6.88
C THR A 285 11.11 9.29 5.91
N ASP A 286 10.96 7.97 6.10
CA ASP A 286 11.52 6.94 5.24
C ASP A 286 10.43 6.41 4.29
N TYR A 287 10.58 6.71 3.00
CA TYR A 287 9.67 6.25 1.96
C TYR A 287 9.92 4.80 1.53
N THR A 288 11.11 4.25 1.83
CA THR A 288 11.52 2.89 1.46
C THR A 288 11.07 1.85 2.47
N ASP A 289 11.00 2.22 3.74
CA ASP A 289 10.48 1.39 4.83
C ASP A 289 9.51 2.18 5.72
N PRO A 290 8.30 2.53 5.20
CA PRO A 290 7.36 3.30 5.99
C PRO A 290 6.81 2.48 7.17
N PRO A 291 6.64 3.12 8.34
CA PRO A 291 6.12 2.47 9.53
C PRO A 291 4.69 1.98 9.31
N GLN A 292 4.34 0.90 10.00
CA GLN A 292 2.99 0.34 10.06
C GLN A 292 2.43 0.57 11.45
N VAL A 293 1.38 1.38 11.56
CA VAL A 293 0.67 1.59 12.82
C VAL A 293 -0.49 0.62 12.88
N GLN A 294 -0.61 -0.10 14.00
CA GLN A 294 -1.74 -0.98 14.31
C GLN A 294 -2.48 -0.40 15.52
N PHE A 295 -3.82 -0.47 15.49
CA PHE A 295 -4.68 -0.03 16.57
C PHE A 295 -5.27 -1.25 17.29
N ASP A 296 -4.99 -1.34 18.59
CA ASP A 296 -5.57 -2.34 19.49
C ASP A 296 -5.93 -1.67 20.84
N PRO A 297 -7.21 -1.35 21.10
CA PRO A 297 -8.36 -1.61 20.25
C PRO A 297 -8.37 -0.76 18.95
N PRO A 298 -9.14 -1.15 17.92
CA PRO A 298 -9.30 -0.36 16.70
C PRO A 298 -9.75 1.08 16.96
N LEU A 299 -9.25 2.03 16.17
CA LEU A 299 -9.59 3.45 16.27
C LEU A 299 -10.99 3.69 15.70
N LEU A 300 -11.94 4.05 16.57
CA LEU A 300 -13.28 4.47 16.15
C LEU A 300 -13.24 5.89 15.59
N VAL A 301 -13.56 6.03 14.31
CA VAL A 301 -13.77 7.30 13.62
C VAL A 301 -15.26 7.47 13.39
N LYS A 302 -15.88 8.47 14.04
CA LYS A 302 -17.31 8.79 13.88
C LYS A 302 -17.53 9.72 12.70
N VAL A 303 -18.80 9.84 12.27
CA VAL A 303 -19.19 10.90 11.34
C VAL A 303 -18.89 12.26 11.97
N GLY A 304 -18.27 13.16 11.22
CA GLY A 304 -17.75 14.45 11.70
C GLY A 304 -16.34 14.39 12.29
N GLN A 305 -15.74 13.19 12.40
CA GLN A 305 -14.32 12.99 12.67
C GLN A 305 -13.61 12.52 11.40
N GLY A 306 -12.27 12.58 11.38
CA GLY A 306 -11.51 12.20 10.20
C GLY A 306 -10.04 11.93 10.48
N LEU A 307 -9.33 11.55 9.43
CA LEU A 307 -7.88 11.40 9.38
C LEU A 307 -7.36 12.38 8.32
N ARG A 308 -6.50 13.32 8.70
CA ARG A 308 -5.79 14.18 7.75
C ARG A 308 -4.42 13.61 7.52
N TYR A 309 -4.13 13.22 6.29
CA TYR A 309 -2.76 12.88 5.91
C TYR A 309 -2.12 14.04 5.18
N THR A 310 -0.85 14.29 5.46
CA THR A 310 -0.06 15.36 4.84
C THR A 310 1.26 14.80 4.38
N CYS A 311 1.64 15.12 3.14
CA CYS A 311 2.93 14.75 2.57
C CYS A 311 3.70 16.01 2.20
N THR A 312 4.88 16.18 2.78
CA THR A 312 5.85 17.21 2.40
C THR A 312 6.82 16.61 1.40
N HIS A 313 7.02 17.29 0.29
CA HIS A 313 7.89 16.87 -0.80
C HIS A 313 8.96 17.92 -1.07
N ASP A 314 10.15 17.46 -1.42
CA ASP A 314 11.30 18.29 -1.76
C ASP A 314 11.83 17.92 -3.15
N ASN A 315 11.83 18.90 -4.06
CA ASN A 315 12.31 18.78 -5.43
C ASN A 315 13.66 19.51 -5.65
N GLY A 316 14.60 19.34 -4.72
CA GLY A 316 16.00 19.72 -4.89
C GLY A 316 16.57 20.69 -3.86
N VAL A 317 15.81 21.09 -2.85
CA VAL A 317 16.14 22.12 -1.85
C VAL A 317 17.11 21.57 -0.78
N SER A 318 16.85 20.36 -0.27
CA SER A 318 17.60 19.75 0.84
C SER A 318 18.54 18.64 0.34
N ASP A 319 19.30 18.92 -0.74
CA ASP A 319 20.18 17.98 -1.46
C ASP A 319 19.46 16.72 -2.02
N ARG A 320 18.12 16.73 -2.05
CA ARG A 320 17.35 15.69 -2.73
C ARG A 320 17.52 15.78 -4.25
N PRO A 321 17.42 14.66 -4.99
CA PRO A 321 17.51 14.69 -6.44
C PRO A 321 16.37 15.52 -7.06
N ILE A 322 16.71 16.42 -7.98
CA ILE A 322 15.72 17.15 -8.78
C ILE A 322 14.97 16.17 -9.72
N LYS A 323 13.69 16.39 -9.95
CA LYS A 323 12.93 15.76 -11.03
C LYS A 323 13.40 16.30 -12.38
N MET A 324 13.84 15.41 -13.25
CA MET A 324 14.16 15.73 -14.63
C MET A 324 13.02 15.28 -15.55
N GLY A 325 12.73 16.05 -16.59
CA GLY A 325 11.70 15.74 -17.57
C GLY A 325 12.00 16.33 -18.94
N CYS A 326 11.46 15.71 -19.98
CA CYS A 326 11.60 16.24 -21.33
C CYS A 326 10.79 17.51 -21.50
N GLU A 327 11.43 18.55 -22.05
CA GLU A 327 10.79 19.84 -22.30
C GLU A 327 9.81 19.75 -23.48
N GLU A 328 8.52 19.94 -23.19
CA GLU A 328 7.46 19.92 -24.22
C GLU A 328 7.47 21.20 -25.06
N GLN A 329 7.62 22.36 -24.40
CA GLN A 329 7.63 23.68 -25.02
C GLN A 329 8.79 24.51 -24.48
N PRO A 330 9.51 25.29 -25.33
CA PRO A 330 10.63 26.10 -24.88
C PRO A 330 10.26 27.04 -23.73
N GLY A 331 10.99 26.96 -22.61
CA GLY A 331 10.82 27.84 -21.46
C GLY A 331 9.65 27.50 -20.54
N VAL A 332 8.86 26.47 -20.85
CA VAL A 332 7.80 25.95 -19.98
C VAL A 332 8.35 24.81 -19.14
N ILE A 333 8.20 24.91 -17.81
CA ILE A 333 8.65 23.84 -16.90
C ILE A 333 7.76 22.61 -17.14
N PRO A 334 8.33 21.44 -17.45
CA PRO A 334 7.52 20.24 -17.70
C PRO A 334 6.80 19.76 -16.45
N GLY A 335 5.64 19.13 -16.65
CA GLY A 335 4.83 18.56 -15.59
C GLY A 335 3.75 19.52 -15.09
N VAL A 336 2.53 19.01 -14.97
CA VAL A 336 1.36 19.72 -14.41
C VAL A 336 0.71 18.82 -13.37
N ASP A 337 0.03 19.39 -12.37
CA ASP A 337 -0.71 18.57 -11.40
C ASP A 337 -1.79 17.73 -12.09
N ALA A 338 -2.11 16.59 -11.48
CA ALA A 338 -3.05 15.64 -12.06
C ALA A 338 -4.47 16.21 -12.19
N ALA A 339 -4.89 17.09 -11.27
CA ALA A 339 -6.16 17.79 -11.39
C ALA A 339 -6.21 18.64 -12.68
N THR A 340 -5.16 19.40 -12.97
CA THR A 340 -5.03 20.15 -14.23
C THR A 340 -4.92 19.21 -15.44
N ALA A 341 -4.15 18.12 -15.33
CA ALA A 341 -3.97 17.14 -16.41
C ALA A 341 -5.29 16.54 -16.91
N LEU A 342 -6.20 16.22 -15.97
CA LEU A 342 -7.52 15.66 -16.27
C LEU A 342 -8.38 16.55 -17.19
N PHE A 343 -8.17 17.87 -17.14
CA PHE A 343 -8.93 18.83 -17.97
C PHE A 343 -8.16 19.37 -19.17
N SER A 344 -6.87 19.04 -19.30
CA SER A 344 -5.97 19.60 -20.33
C SER A 344 -5.46 18.59 -21.35
N GLY A 345 -5.85 17.32 -21.24
CA GLY A 345 -5.46 16.28 -22.20
C GLY A 345 -4.07 15.67 -21.97
N HIS A 346 -3.40 16.00 -20.86
CA HIS A 346 -2.08 15.46 -20.46
C HIS A 346 -2.18 14.08 -19.76
N GLY A 347 -3.22 13.29 -20.07
CA GLY A 347 -3.50 12.01 -19.41
C GLY A 347 -3.95 12.17 -17.96
N THR A 348 -3.70 11.14 -17.13
CA THR A 348 -4.24 11.07 -15.75
C THR A 348 -3.27 11.52 -14.67
N THR A 349 -1.98 11.73 -14.99
CA THR A 349 -0.96 12.07 -13.98
C THR A 349 -0.38 13.47 -14.16
N GLY A 350 -0.29 13.97 -15.41
CA GLY A 350 0.38 15.24 -15.71
C GLY A 350 1.91 15.19 -15.58
N ALA A 351 2.49 14.04 -15.25
CA ALA A 351 3.93 13.85 -15.11
C ALA A 351 4.67 13.99 -16.45
N ALA A 352 5.77 14.74 -16.44
CA ALA A 352 6.64 14.87 -17.60
C ALA A 352 7.33 13.53 -17.92
N LYS A 353 7.57 13.28 -19.21
CA LYS A 353 8.38 12.14 -19.66
C LYS A 353 9.75 12.18 -18.96
N ARG A 354 10.10 11.14 -18.21
CA ARG A 354 11.40 11.01 -17.54
C ARG A 354 12.55 11.10 -18.56
N CYS A 355 13.62 11.78 -18.17
CA CYS A 355 14.89 11.80 -18.87
C CYS A 355 16.05 11.84 -17.88
N ALA A 356 17.19 11.32 -18.28
CA ALA A 356 18.48 11.57 -17.65
C ALA A 356 19.37 12.45 -18.54
N THR A 357 19.19 12.35 -19.86
CA THR A 357 19.93 13.11 -20.87
C THR A 357 19.01 13.57 -22.01
N ASP A 358 19.49 14.49 -22.84
CA ASP A 358 18.76 14.94 -24.05
C ASP A 358 18.45 13.79 -25.01
N ALA A 359 19.25 12.73 -25.03
CA ALA A 359 19.01 11.55 -25.85
C ALA A 359 17.67 10.85 -25.49
N ASP A 360 17.27 10.88 -24.21
CA ASP A 360 15.98 10.32 -23.76
C ASP A 360 14.78 11.12 -24.30
N CYS A 361 15.02 12.37 -24.68
CA CYS A 361 14.03 13.30 -25.21
C CYS A 361 14.07 13.42 -26.74
N ALA A 362 14.93 12.65 -27.42
CA ALA A 362 15.00 12.65 -28.88
C ALA A 362 13.63 12.39 -29.52
N GLY A 363 13.20 13.28 -30.41
CA GLY A 363 11.90 13.21 -31.09
C GLY A 363 10.69 13.62 -30.22
N PHE A 364 10.90 14.18 -29.03
CA PHE A 364 9.84 14.68 -28.15
C PHE A 364 10.07 16.14 -27.79
N GLY A 365 9.05 16.99 -27.96
CA GLY A 365 9.09 18.40 -27.58
C GLY A 365 10.30 19.13 -28.19
N THR A 366 11.11 19.78 -27.35
CA THR A 366 12.33 20.49 -27.77
C THR A 366 13.57 19.59 -27.87
N GLY A 367 13.45 18.31 -27.49
CA GLY A 367 14.57 17.37 -27.42
C GLY A 367 15.46 17.53 -26.18
N LYS A 368 15.12 18.43 -25.26
CA LYS A 368 15.94 18.74 -24.08
C LYS A 368 15.45 18.05 -22.82
N CYS A 369 16.38 17.58 -22.01
CA CYS A 369 16.15 17.13 -20.66
C CYS A 369 16.38 18.26 -19.67
N VAL A 370 15.33 18.69 -18.97
CA VAL A 370 15.36 19.87 -18.09
C VAL A 370 14.76 19.57 -16.71
N PRO A 371 15.05 20.38 -15.68
CA PRO A 371 14.33 20.31 -14.41
C PRO A 371 12.82 20.49 -14.61
N ALA A 372 12.04 19.59 -14.04
CA ALA A 372 10.60 19.51 -14.17
C ALA A 372 9.89 19.61 -12.81
N ASN A 373 8.60 19.99 -12.84
CA ASN A 373 7.75 19.94 -11.66
C ASN A 373 7.62 18.50 -11.18
N LEU A 374 7.77 18.31 -9.87
CA LEU A 374 7.44 17.06 -9.21
C LEU A 374 5.94 17.04 -8.98
N VAL A 375 5.26 16.16 -9.69
CA VAL A 375 3.80 15.99 -9.67
C VAL A 375 3.46 14.53 -9.42
N PHE A 376 2.17 14.23 -9.31
CA PHE A 376 1.72 12.85 -9.21
C PHE A 376 2.17 12.03 -10.41
N GLY A 377 2.66 10.82 -10.17
CA GLY A 377 2.90 9.84 -11.22
C GLY A 377 3.18 8.46 -10.66
N PHE A 378 3.03 7.46 -11.52
CA PHE A 378 3.15 6.05 -11.11
C PHE A 378 4.59 5.57 -10.93
N THR A 379 5.57 6.31 -11.46
CA THR A 379 6.97 5.89 -11.41
C THR A 379 7.64 6.43 -10.15
N SER A 380 8.68 5.75 -9.66
CA SER A 380 9.50 6.23 -8.54
C SER A 380 10.25 7.53 -8.83
N ASP A 381 10.27 7.97 -10.10
CA ASP A 381 10.80 9.27 -10.46
C ASP A 381 9.77 10.40 -10.32
N ASP A 382 8.48 10.10 -10.25
CA ASP A 382 7.44 11.03 -9.85
C ASP A 382 7.24 10.95 -8.33
N ASP A 383 6.17 11.53 -7.78
CA ASP A 383 5.82 11.30 -6.36
C ASP A 383 4.36 10.90 -6.15
N MET A 384 4.08 10.45 -4.94
CA MET A 384 2.76 10.10 -4.46
C MET A 384 2.56 10.58 -3.03
N CYS A 385 1.32 10.87 -2.68
CA CYS A 385 0.84 11.11 -1.33
C CYS A 385 -0.38 10.22 -1.10
N ILE A 386 -0.16 9.06 -0.50
CA ILE A 386 -1.20 8.05 -0.30
C ILE A 386 -1.23 7.63 1.17
N MET A 387 -2.43 7.46 1.72
CA MET A 387 -2.67 6.88 3.04
C MET A 387 -3.27 5.47 2.89
N PRO A 388 -2.44 4.40 2.93
CA PRO A 388 -2.93 3.04 3.01
C PRO A 388 -3.28 2.64 4.45
N GLY A 389 -4.20 1.69 4.58
CA GLY A 389 -4.64 1.15 5.84
C GLY A 389 -5.78 0.14 5.66
N ALA A 390 -6.47 -0.16 6.75
CA ALA A 390 -7.66 -1.01 6.72
C ALA A 390 -8.66 -0.57 7.78
N TRP A 391 -9.95 -0.76 7.48
CA TRP A 391 -11.04 -0.41 8.38
C TRP A 391 -12.20 -1.40 8.25
N TYR A 392 -13.13 -1.37 9.20
CA TYR A 392 -14.43 -2.04 9.08
C TYR A 392 -15.57 -1.16 9.63
N PRO A 393 -16.82 -1.35 9.20
CA PRO A 393 -17.95 -0.60 9.74
C PRO A 393 -18.16 -0.88 11.23
N ALA A 394 -18.36 0.16 12.04
CA ALA A 394 -18.73 0.01 13.44
C ALA A 394 -20.03 -0.79 13.59
N ASN A 395 -20.20 -1.47 14.73
CA ASN A 395 -21.41 -2.24 15.00
C ASN A 395 -22.63 -1.33 15.21
N ALA A 396 -23.81 -1.92 15.38
CA ALA A 396 -25.07 -1.18 15.57
C ALA A 396 -25.09 -0.27 16.81
N ALA A 397 -24.23 -0.53 17.80
CA ALA A 397 -24.05 0.32 18.99
C ALA A 397 -23.04 1.46 18.75
N GLY A 398 -22.48 1.58 17.54
CA GLY A 398 -21.48 2.59 17.20
C GLY A 398 -20.11 2.32 17.84
N SER A 399 -19.76 1.05 18.10
CA SER A 399 -18.48 0.68 18.68
C SER A 399 -17.69 -0.30 17.79
N CYS A 400 -16.39 -0.43 18.09
CA CYS A 400 -15.49 -1.38 17.43
C CYS A 400 -15.48 -2.76 18.08
N ASP A 401 -16.30 -2.99 19.11
CA ASP A 401 -16.36 -4.29 19.77
C ASP A 401 -17.00 -5.35 18.86
N LEU A 402 -16.29 -6.46 18.70
CA LEU A 402 -16.70 -7.61 17.91
C LEU A 402 -17.41 -8.68 18.76
N SER A 403 -17.34 -8.62 20.10
CA SER A 403 -17.77 -9.70 21.00
C SER A 403 -19.23 -10.13 20.80
N GLY A 404 -20.12 -9.16 20.57
CA GLY A 404 -21.54 -9.37 20.32
C GLY A 404 -21.94 -9.60 18.86
N MET A 405 -21.00 -9.56 17.92
CA MET A 405 -21.31 -9.73 16.49
C MET A 405 -21.44 -11.21 16.11
N PRO A 406 -22.35 -11.59 15.18
CA PRO A 406 -22.47 -12.98 14.74
C PRO A 406 -21.20 -13.47 14.04
N LEU A 407 -20.99 -14.79 14.06
CA LEU A 407 -19.95 -15.43 13.26
C LEU A 407 -20.36 -15.46 11.79
N LEU A 408 -19.39 -15.19 10.91
CA LEU A 408 -19.58 -15.12 9.45
C LEU A 408 -19.05 -16.37 8.73
N ASN A 409 -18.24 -17.21 9.37
CA ASN A 409 -17.51 -18.31 8.69
C ASN A 409 -17.45 -19.65 9.44
#